data_AF-A0A7Y2NP16-F1
#
_entry.id   AF-A0A7Y2NP16-F1
#
_cell.length_a   1.000
_cell.length_b   1.000
_cell.length_c   1.000
_cell.angle_alpha   90.00
_cell.angle_beta   90.00
_cell.angle_gamma   90.00
#
_symmetry.space_group_name_H-M   'P 1'
#
loop_
_entity.id
_entity.type
_entity.pdbx_description
1 polymer ?
#
loop_
_entity_poly.entity_id
_entity_poly.type
_entity_poly.pdbx_seq_one_letter_code
_entity_poly.pdbx_strand_id
1 'polypeptide(L)' 'MGKAALEGLPGVIKVDKGFRGMREINTVHFDPGEITVEDMVKALTRAGTYRGTAK' A
#
# COMPACT_ATOMS: atom_id res chain seq x y z
N MET A 1 -6.81 -13.66 -5.12
CA MET A 1 -6.21 -12.32 -5.27
C MET A 1 -6.84 -11.41 -4.23
N GLY A 2 -6.07 -11.00 -3.21
CA GLY A 2 -6.57 -10.09 -2.19
C GLY A 2 -6.70 -8.66 -2.74
N LYS A 3 -7.73 -7.94 -2.31
CA LYS A 3 -7.77 -6.48 -2.45
C LYS A 3 -6.58 -5.91 -1.66
N ALA A 4 -5.77 -5.05 -2.27
CA ALA A 4 -4.71 -4.41 -1.50
C ALA A 4 -5.36 -3.47 -0.47
N ALA A 5 -4.94 -3.51 0.79
CA ALA A 5 -5.57 -2.74 1.86
C ALA A 5 -5.52 -1.21 1.66
N LEU A 6 -4.74 -0.75 0.69
CA LEU A 6 -4.60 0.66 0.30
C LEU A 6 -5.50 1.05 -0.89
N GLU A 7 -6.10 0.09 -1.60
CA GLU A 7 -7.02 0.37 -2.70
C GLU A 7 -8.29 1.07 -2.19
N GLY A 8 -8.52 2.29 -2.67
CA GLY A 8 -9.69 3.10 -2.32
C GLY A 8 -9.48 4.05 -1.14
N LEU A 9 -8.25 4.18 -0.63
CA LEU A 9 -7.92 5.29 0.26
C LEU A 9 -7.90 6.62 -0.51
N PRO A 10 -8.43 7.71 0.07
CA PRO A 10 -8.21 9.05 -0.47
C PRO A 10 -6.71 9.33 -0.69
N GLY A 11 -6.36 9.99 -1.79
CA GLY A 11 -4.97 10.19 -2.22
C GLY A 11 -4.29 8.99 -2.85
N VAL A 12 -4.83 7.76 -2.80
CA VAL A 12 -4.29 6.61 -3.56
C VAL A 12 -4.85 6.61 -4.97
N ILE A 13 -3.98 6.87 -5.94
CA ILE A 13 -4.33 6.97 -7.36
C ILE A 13 -4.44 5.57 -7.96
N LYS A 14 -3.47 4.70 -7.66
CA LYS A 14 -3.39 3.36 -8.26
C LYS A 14 -2.57 2.42 -7.39
N VAL A 15 -2.92 1.14 -7.40
CA VAL A 15 -2.10 0.06 -6.86
C VAL A 15 -1.80 -0.93 -7.97
N ASP A 16 -0.53 -1.01 -8.38
CA ASP A 16 -0.03 -1.98 -9.34
C ASP A 16 0.42 -3.25 -8.61
N LYS A 17 -0.24 -4.37 -8.90
CA LYS A 17 0.13 -5.68 -8.35
C LYS A 17 1.13 -6.34 -9.27
N GLY A 18 2.27 -6.75 -8.72
CA GLY A 18 3.33 -7.40 -9.48
C GLY A 18 4.01 -8.51 -8.69
N PHE A 19 4.84 -9.27 -9.39
CA PHE A 19 5.71 -10.27 -8.77
C PHE A 19 7.16 -9.90 -9.04
N ARG A 20 8.00 -9.95 -8.01
CA ARG A 20 9.45 -9.88 -8.15
C ARG A 20 10.03 -11.18 -7.64
N GLY A 21 10.27 -12.10 -8.58
CA GLY A 21 10.54 -13.50 -8.28
C GLY A 21 9.30 -14.19 -7.70
N MET A 22 9.46 -14.92 -6.59
CA MET A 22 8.35 -15.59 -5.88
C MET A 22 7.60 -14.70 -4.88
N ARG A 23 7.92 -13.39 -4.82
CA ARG A 23 7.26 -12.44 -3.90
C ARG A 23 6.29 -11.56 -4.67
N GLU A 24 5.05 -11.49 -4.19
CA GLU A 24 4.09 -10.47 -4.61
C GLU A 24 4.54 -9.11 -4.03
N ILE A 25 4.71 -8.12 -4.89
CA ILE A 25 5.02 -6.74 -4.55
C ILE A 25 3.95 -5.85 -5.16
N ASN A 26 3.25 -5.11 -4.31
CA ASN A 26 2.28 -4.12 -4.73
C ASN A 26 2.95 -2.74 -4.71
N THR A 27 2.96 -2.05 -5.85
CA THR A 27 3.45 -0.68 -5.97
C THR A 27 2.27 0.27 -5.88
N VAL A 28 2.35 1.25 -4.98
CA VAL A 28 1.27 2.21 -4.75
C VAL A 28 1.68 3.56 -5.34
N HIS A 29 0.85 4.09 -6.23
CA HIS A 29 0.94 5.44 -6.75
C HIS A 29 -0.06 6.31 -5.99
N PHE A 30 0.42 7.39 -5.39
CA PHE A 30 -0.38 8.24 -4.52
C PHE A 30 0.01 9.71 -4.67
N ASP A 31 -0.91 10.59 -4.29
CA ASP A 31 -0.67 12.03 -4.19
C ASP A 31 -0.14 12.38 -2.80
N PRO A 32 1.12 12.85 -2.66
CA PRO A 32 1.68 13.25 -1.37
C PRO A 32 1.00 14.49 -0.76
N GLY A 33 0.19 15.24 -1.52
CA GLY A 33 -0.65 16.33 -1.00
C GLY A 33 -1.92 15.87 -0.29
N GLU A 34 -2.36 14.63 -0.54
CA GLU A 34 -3.59 14.06 0.05
C GLU A 34 -3.33 12.94 1.06
N ILE A 35 -2.24 12.16 0.89
CA ILE A 35 -1.92 11.04 1.78
C ILE A 35 -0.42 10.89 2.00
N THR A 36 -0.04 10.58 3.24
CA THR A 36 1.35 10.32 3.61
C THR A 36 1.65 8.83 3.71
N VAL A 37 2.95 8.48 3.66
CA VAL A 37 3.41 7.10 3.92
C VAL A 37 2.97 6.63 5.32
N GLU A 38 2.96 7.51 6.31
CA GLU A 38 2.54 7.19 7.67
C GLU A 38 1.06 6.81 7.74
N ASP A 39 0.20 7.49 6.97
CA ASP A 39 -1.23 7.17 6.91
C ASP A 39 -1.49 5.84 6.20
N MET A 40 -0.71 5.51 5.17
CA MET A 40 -0.74 4.18 4.57
C MET A 40 -0.28 3.10 5.56
N VAL A 41 0.78 3.35 6.35
CA VAL A 41 1.22 2.43 7.39
C VAL A 41 0.13 2.22 8.44
N LYS A 42 -0.57 3.28 8.87
CA LYS A 42 -1.73 3.17 9.77
C LYS A 42 -2.83 2.33 9.15
N ALA A 43 -3.16 2.53 7.87
CA ALA A 43 -4.15 1.74 7.16
C ALA A 43 -3.77 0.25 7.06
N LEU A 44 -2.53 -0.05 6.70
CA LEU A 44 -2.00 -1.42 6.68
C LEU A 44 -2.00 -2.07 8.07
N THR A 45 -1.74 -1.28 9.12
CA THR A 45 -1.75 -1.75 10.51
C THR A 45 -3.18 -2.09 10.95
N ARG A 46 -4.16 -1.22 10.62
CA ARG A 46 -5.59 -1.47 10.87
C ARG A 46 -6.10 -2.70 10.12
N ALA A 47 -5.59 -2.96 8.92
CA ALA A 47 -5.90 -4.14 8.14
C ALA A 47 -5.18 -5.41 8.65
N GLY A 48 -4.28 -5.30 9.64
CA GLY A 48 -3.49 -6.42 10.16
C GLY A 48 -2.43 -6.95 9.20
N THR A 49 -2.10 -6.20 8.14
CA THR A 49 -1.17 -6.61 7.08
C THR A 49 0.20 -5.93 7.15
N TYR A 50 0.34 -4.89 7.98
CA TYR A 50 1.63 -4.22 8.16
C TYR A 50 2.64 -5.15 8.85
N ARG A 51 3.82 -5.34 8.24
CA ARG A 51 4.90 -6.15 8.79
C ARG A 51 6.18 -5.36 9.09
N GLY A 52 6.26 -4.11 8.63
CA GLY A 52 7.44 -3.27 8.76
C GLY A 52 7.71 -2.47 7.49
N THR A 53 8.63 -1.52 7.61
CA THR A 53 9.12 -0.70 6.49
C THR A 53 10.58 -1.07 6.24
N ALA A 54 10.91 -1.50 5.03
CA ALA A 54 12.29 -1.70 4.62
C ALA A 54 12.89 -0.34 4.22
N LYS A 55 14.13 -0.07 4.65
CA LYS A 55 14.92 1.09 4.21
C LYS A 55 15.78 0.73 3.01
#